data_AF-A0A2U1CMD0-F1
#
_entry.id   AF-A0A2U1CMD0-F1
#
_cell.length_a   1.000
_cell.length_b   1.000
_cell.length_c   1.000
_cell.angle_alpha   90.00
_cell.angle_beta   90.00
_cell.angle_gamma   90.00
#
_symmetry.space_group_name_H-M   'P 1'
#
loop_
_entity.id
_entity.type
_entity.pdbx_description
1 polymer ?
#
loop_
_entity_poly.entity_id
_entity_poly.type
_entity_poly.pdbx_seq_one_letter_code
_entity_poly.pdbx_strand_id
1 'polypeptide(L)'
;MTEIPMDEMQADILASINNFALGRPVRNSTLAEVRDIARTYFRDRYARGEFSLIFDGAMVTGIKAKLGDTPDKLDLSYETDFFPRARYAGQSGDCIVLGFHGNYDLYYAAQGDLPGTLVARYGNSGADYESANPWLLSWEQVAESGAHFHEALRRAKTLGCI
;
A
#
# COMPACT_ATOMS: atom_id res chain seq x y z
N MET A 1 0.08 -13.13 19.14
CA MET A 1 0.10 -12.26 17.96
C MET A 1 1.47 -12.42 17.35
N THR A 2 1.52 -12.85 16.09
CA THR A 2 2.74 -13.33 15.46
C THR A 2 3.01 -12.48 14.24
N GLU A 3 4.17 -11.84 14.21
CA GLU A 3 4.64 -11.11 13.03
C GLU A 3 5.24 -12.11 12.04
N ILE A 4 4.86 -11.98 10.77
CA ILE A 4 5.39 -12.82 9.69
C ILE A 4 6.25 -11.93 8.78
N PRO A 5 7.48 -12.34 8.42
CA PRO A 5 8.31 -11.60 7.47
C PRO A 5 7.55 -11.31 6.16
N MET A 6 7.70 -10.09 5.64
CA MET A 6 6.99 -9.67 4.43
C MET A 6 7.33 -10.55 3.23
N ASP A 7 8.60 -10.91 3.10
CA ASP A 7 9.16 -11.77 2.06
C ASP A 7 8.56 -13.19 2.10
N GLU A 8 8.37 -13.76 3.28
CA GLU A 8 7.64 -15.03 3.43
C GLU A 8 6.17 -14.89 3.02
N MET A 9 5.51 -13.83 3.45
CA MET A 9 4.11 -13.60 3.08
C MET A 9 3.93 -13.31 1.59
N GLN A 10 4.86 -12.57 0.97
CA GLN A 10 4.89 -12.32 -0.48
C GLN A 10 5.12 -13.63 -1.23
N ALA A 11 6.06 -14.46 -0.80
CA ALA A 11 6.30 -15.76 -1.41
C ALA A 11 5.06 -16.65 -1.34
N ASP A 12 4.39 -16.72 -0.18
CA ASP A 12 3.19 -17.52 0.03
C ASP A 12 2.00 -17.06 -0.82
N ILE A 13 1.75 -15.75 -0.87
CA ILE A 13 0.63 -15.22 -1.66
C ILE A 13 0.91 -15.31 -3.15
N LEU A 14 2.15 -15.06 -3.59
CA LEU A 14 2.54 -15.25 -4.99
C LEU A 14 2.48 -16.72 -5.39
N ALA A 15 2.88 -17.65 -4.52
CA ALA A 15 2.72 -19.07 -4.77
C ALA A 15 1.23 -19.45 -4.91
N SER A 16 0.36 -18.91 -4.05
CA SER A 16 -1.08 -19.12 -4.13
C SER A 16 -1.69 -18.58 -5.43
N ILE A 17 -1.29 -17.36 -5.82
CA ILE A 17 -1.72 -16.72 -7.08
C ILE A 17 -1.18 -17.50 -8.29
N ASN A 18 0.09 -17.87 -8.29
CA ASN A 18 0.73 -18.60 -9.39
C ASN A 18 0.11 -19.98 -9.57
N ASN A 19 -0.09 -20.75 -8.50
CA ASN A 19 -0.74 -22.06 -8.55
C ASN A 19 -2.14 -21.97 -9.14
N PHE A 20 -2.86 -20.90 -8.83
CA PHE A 20 -4.19 -20.64 -9.34
C PHE A 20 -4.21 -20.15 -10.81
N ALA A 21 -3.27 -19.28 -11.18
CA ALA A 21 -3.21 -18.65 -12.50
C ALA A 21 -2.51 -19.53 -13.55
N LEU A 22 -1.76 -20.56 -13.14
CA LEU A 22 -1.00 -21.42 -14.04
C LEU A 22 -1.89 -22.05 -15.11
N GLY A 23 -1.57 -21.78 -16.38
CA GLY A 23 -2.32 -22.30 -17.53
C GLY A 23 -3.67 -21.63 -17.78
N ARG A 24 -4.06 -20.59 -17.00
CA ARG A 24 -5.29 -19.82 -17.22
C ARG A 24 -4.96 -18.56 -18.02
N PRO A 25 -5.78 -18.19 -19.03
CA PRO A 25 -5.60 -16.91 -19.72
C PRO A 25 -5.86 -15.75 -18.76
N VAL A 26 -5.00 -14.73 -18.80
CA VAL A 26 -5.16 -13.51 -17.99
C VAL A 26 -6.33 -12.71 -18.56
N ARG A 27 -7.46 -12.74 -17.85
CA ARG A 27 -8.72 -12.05 -18.20
C ARG A 27 -9.26 -11.34 -16.96
N ASN A 28 -10.20 -10.41 -17.14
CA ASN A 28 -10.83 -9.70 -16.02
C ASN A 28 -11.43 -10.64 -14.96
N SER A 29 -11.97 -11.80 -15.35
CA SER A 29 -12.46 -12.82 -14.41
C SER A 29 -11.33 -13.41 -13.56
N THR A 30 -10.20 -13.75 -14.20
CA THR A 30 -9.01 -14.26 -13.51
C THR A 30 -8.45 -13.21 -12.54
N LEU A 31 -8.48 -11.93 -12.90
CA LEU A 31 -8.07 -10.83 -12.00
C LEU A 31 -8.97 -10.70 -10.78
N ALA A 32 -10.28 -10.81 -10.96
CA ALA A 32 -11.23 -10.76 -9.85
C ALA A 32 -10.99 -11.92 -8.88
N GLU A 33 -10.82 -13.14 -9.40
CA GLU A 33 -10.53 -14.32 -8.59
C GLU A 33 -9.18 -14.22 -7.86
N VAL A 34 -8.13 -13.66 -8.49
CA VAL A 34 -6.83 -13.38 -7.84
C VAL A 34 -6.98 -12.42 -6.66
N ARG A 35 -7.78 -11.35 -6.82
CA ARG A 35 -8.06 -10.41 -5.72
C ARG A 35 -8.81 -11.09 -4.57
N ASP A 36 -9.74 -11.99 -4.88
CA ASP A 36 -10.51 -12.71 -3.86
C ASP A 36 -9.66 -13.72 -3.09
N ILE A 37 -8.73 -14.42 -3.77
CA ILE A 37 -7.74 -15.30 -3.12
C ILE A 37 -6.86 -14.49 -2.18
N ALA A 38 -6.32 -13.36 -2.66
CA ALA A 38 -5.49 -12.49 -1.84
C ALA A 38 -6.24 -11.99 -0.60
N ARG A 39 -7.45 -11.44 -0.77
CA ARG A 39 -8.29 -10.96 0.34
C ARG A 39 -8.60 -12.06 1.35
N THR A 40 -8.94 -13.26 0.88
CA THR A 40 -9.21 -14.40 1.75
C THR A 40 -7.97 -14.77 2.57
N TYR A 41 -6.81 -14.82 1.92
CA TYR A 41 -5.53 -15.10 2.57
C TYR A 41 -5.22 -14.10 3.70
N PHE A 42 -5.32 -12.80 3.44
CA PHE A 42 -5.06 -11.77 4.46
C PHE A 42 -6.09 -11.79 5.58
N ARG A 43 -7.37 -11.98 5.25
CA ARG A 43 -8.44 -12.09 6.25
C ARG A 43 -8.22 -13.28 7.18
N ASP A 44 -7.85 -14.43 6.64
CA ASP A 44 -7.66 -15.66 7.43
C ASP A 44 -6.41 -15.56 8.32
N ARG A 45 -5.36 -14.87 7.89
CA ARG A 45 -4.20 -14.56 8.74
C ARG A 45 -4.55 -13.55 9.83
N TYR A 46 -5.25 -12.47 9.48
CA TYR A 46 -5.73 -11.50 10.45
C TYR A 46 -6.61 -12.15 11.54
N ALA A 47 -7.51 -13.06 11.15
CA ALA A 47 -8.34 -13.83 12.09
C ALA A 47 -7.52 -14.73 13.03
N ARG A 48 -6.32 -15.16 12.62
CA ARG A 48 -5.37 -15.92 13.44
C ARG A 48 -4.44 -15.03 14.28
N GLY A 49 -4.56 -13.70 14.16
CA GLY A 49 -3.63 -12.75 14.80
C GLY A 49 -2.23 -12.79 14.18
N GLU A 50 -2.16 -13.18 12.91
CA GLU A 50 -0.98 -13.19 12.06
C GLU A 50 -1.07 -12.02 11.07
N PHE A 51 -0.05 -11.15 11.05
CA PHE A 51 0.05 -10.09 10.06
C PHE A 51 1.51 -9.87 9.68
N SER A 52 1.72 -9.32 8.49
CA SER A 52 3.03 -8.80 8.10
C SER A 52 2.96 -7.28 8.09
N LEU A 53 3.85 -6.68 8.88
CA LEU A 53 4.17 -5.28 8.73
C LEU A 53 5.11 -5.14 7.54
N ILE A 54 4.74 -4.26 6.60
CA ILE A 54 5.60 -3.97 5.45
C ILE A 54 6.52 -2.78 5.74
N PHE A 55 6.05 -1.88 6.61
CA PHE A 55 6.79 -0.79 7.24
C PHE A 55 6.28 -0.63 8.66
N ASP A 56 7.02 0.11 9.50
CA ASP A 56 6.54 0.53 10.82
C ASP A 56 5.13 1.12 10.68
N GLY A 57 4.15 0.53 11.37
CA GLY A 57 2.77 1.01 11.36
C GLY A 57 1.90 0.58 10.20
N ALA A 58 2.45 0.01 9.12
CA ALA A 58 1.69 -0.37 7.92
C ALA A 58 1.54 -1.90 7.82
N MET A 59 0.31 -2.39 8.01
CA MET A 59 -0.05 -3.79 7.78
C MET A 59 -0.68 -3.98 6.41
N VAL A 60 -0.39 -5.10 5.75
CA VAL A 60 -1.03 -5.46 4.49
C VAL A 60 -2.36 -6.18 4.77
N THR A 61 -3.42 -5.73 4.13
CA THR A 61 -4.79 -6.23 4.30
C THR A 61 -5.38 -6.83 3.02
N GLY A 62 -4.72 -6.63 1.88
CA GLY A 62 -5.21 -7.09 0.58
C GLY A 62 -4.25 -6.77 -0.55
N ILE A 63 -4.63 -7.20 -1.76
CA ILE A 63 -3.94 -6.86 -3.01
C ILE A 63 -4.99 -6.52 -4.07
N LYS A 64 -4.74 -5.45 -4.83
CA LYS A 64 -5.40 -5.11 -6.08
C LYS A 64 -4.50 -5.54 -7.23
N ALA A 65 -5.08 -6.20 -8.23
CA ALA A 65 -4.36 -6.66 -9.41
C ALA A 65 -4.99 -6.05 -10.67
N LYS A 66 -4.19 -5.49 -11.58
CA LYS A 66 -4.65 -4.97 -12.88
C LYS A 66 -3.75 -5.50 -14.01
N LEU A 67 -4.26 -5.51 -15.24
CA LEU A 67 -3.41 -5.75 -16.41
C LEU A 67 -2.42 -4.59 -16.53
N GLY A 68 -1.14 -4.92 -16.72
CA GLY A 68 -0.11 -3.97 -17.04
C GLY A 68 -0.12 -3.62 -18.54
N ASP A 69 0.91 -2.90 -18.96
CA ASP A 69 1.03 -2.40 -20.35
C ASP A 69 1.21 -3.51 -21.39
N THR A 70 1.52 -4.73 -20.95
CA THR A 70 1.59 -5.92 -21.80
C THR A 70 0.56 -6.97 -21.37
N PRO A 71 0.00 -7.77 -22.32
CA PRO A 71 -1.06 -8.74 -22.03
C PRO A 71 -0.71 -9.77 -20.94
N ASP A 72 0.58 -10.02 -20.74
CA ASP A 72 1.10 -11.02 -19.82
C ASP A 72 1.67 -10.41 -18.53
N LYS A 73 1.57 -9.08 -18.35
CA LYS A 73 2.03 -8.40 -17.15
C LYS A 73 0.85 -8.13 -16.22
N LEU A 74 1.04 -8.52 -14.97
CA LEU A 74 0.13 -8.22 -13.88
C LEU A 74 0.77 -7.12 -13.02
N ASP A 75 0.12 -5.97 -12.92
CA ASP A 75 0.51 -4.94 -11.97
C ASP A 75 -0.25 -5.16 -10.66
N LEU A 76 0.49 -5.30 -9.57
CA LEU A 76 -0.04 -5.50 -8.23
C LEU A 76 0.13 -4.22 -7.41
N SER A 77 -0.91 -3.83 -6.69
CA SER A 77 -0.81 -2.85 -5.60
C SER A 77 -1.39 -3.41 -4.32
N TYR A 78 -0.82 -3.03 -3.19
CA TYR A 78 -1.22 -3.57 -1.89
C TYR A 78 -2.30 -2.69 -1.25
N GLU A 79 -3.29 -3.35 -0.63
CA GLU A 79 -4.21 -2.71 0.30
C GLU A 79 -3.57 -2.75 1.69
N THR A 80 -3.59 -1.64 2.41
CA THR A 80 -2.92 -1.50 3.71
C THR A 80 -3.80 -0.82 4.74
N ASP A 81 -3.46 -1.04 6.01
CA ASP A 81 -4.10 -0.40 7.16
C ASP A 81 -3.06 -0.18 8.29
N PHE A 82 -3.46 0.49 9.38
CA PHE A 82 -2.57 0.82 10.49
C PHE A 82 -2.49 -0.28 11.55
N PHE A 83 -1.26 -0.63 11.95
CA PHE A 83 -1.01 -1.40 13.17
C PHE A 83 0.25 -0.93 13.92
N PRO A 84 0.15 -0.43 15.16
CA PRO A 84 -1.08 -0.08 15.87
C PRO A 84 -1.84 1.03 15.13
N ARG A 85 -3.07 1.35 15.58
CA ARG A 85 -3.87 2.44 15.01
C ARG A 85 -3.05 3.72 14.82
N ALA A 86 -3.41 4.50 13.79
CA ALA A 86 -2.82 5.82 13.55
C ALA A 86 -2.81 6.70 14.83
N ARG A 87 -1.77 7.51 14.99
CA ARG A 87 -1.63 8.44 16.12
C ARG A 87 -2.54 9.64 15.95
N TYR A 88 -2.74 10.08 14.72
CA TYR A 88 -3.59 11.21 14.36
C TYR A 88 -4.81 10.72 13.59
N ALA A 89 -5.99 11.28 13.89
CA ALA A 89 -7.24 10.87 13.24
C ALA A 89 -7.15 11.16 11.73
N GLY A 90 -7.07 10.14 10.87
CA GLY A 90 -6.95 10.30 9.41
C GLY A 90 -8.05 11.18 8.82
N GLN A 91 -7.78 11.88 7.72
CA GLN A 91 -8.87 12.43 6.91
C GLN A 91 -9.59 11.26 6.23
N SER A 92 -10.92 11.21 6.38
CA SER A 92 -11.75 10.18 5.77
C SER A 92 -11.61 10.19 4.24
N GLY A 93 -11.27 9.04 3.65
CA GLY A 93 -11.19 8.86 2.20
C GLY A 93 -10.42 7.59 1.80
N ASP A 94 -10.35 7.32 0.49
CA ASP A 94 -9.56 6.24 -0.12
C ASP A 94 -8.06 6.53 -0.04
N CYS A 95 -7.48 6.38 1.14
CA CYS A 95 -6.03 6.53 1.36
C CYS A 95 -5.37 5.15 1.54
N ILE A 96 -4.21 4.97 0.92
CA ILE A 96 -3.32 3.85 1.19
C ILE A 96 -2.44 4.23 2.38
N VAL A 97 -2.44 3.41 3.42
CA VAL A 97 -1.61 3.60 4.61
C VAL A 97 -0.17 3.29 4.28
N LEU A 98 0.73 4.23 4.54
CA LEU A 98 2.17 4.05 4.41
C LEU A 98 2.86 3.82 5.76
N GLY A 99 2.13 3.94 6.88
CA GLY A 99 2.63 3.65 8.24
C GLY A 99 3.20 4.89 8.93
N PHE A 100 4.19 4.70 9.80
CA PHE A 100 4.80 5.72 10.63
C PHE A 100 6.23 6.05 10.21
N HIS A 101 6.61 7.32 10.33
CA HIS A 101 8.00 7.76 10.25
C HIS A 101 8.26 8.93 11.21
N GLY A 102 9.11 8.73 12.21
CA GLY A 102 9.29 9.73 13.28
C GLY A 102 7.95 10.08 13.92
N ASN A 103 7.61 11.38 13.98
CA ASN A 103 6.33 11.87 14.50
C ASN A 103 5.22 11.98 13.43
N TYR A 104 5.42 11.40 12.24
CA TYR A 104 4.48 11.50 11.13
C TYR A 104 3.72 10.20 10.89
N ASP A 105 2.41 10.30 10.70
CA ASP A 105 1.59 9.26 10.08
C ASP A 105 1.57 9.53 8.57
N LEU A 106 1.93 8.52 7.78
CA LEU A 106 2.15 8.63 6.34
C LEU A 106 1.00 7.99 5.57
N TYR A 107 0.54 8.70 4.54
CA TYR A 107 -0.56 8.28 3.67
C TYR A 107 -0.25 8.57 2.21
N TYR A 108 -0.82 7.77 1.32
CA TYR A 108 -0.97 8.10 -0.10
C TYR A 108 -2.46 8.26 -0.39
N ALA A 109 -2.88 9.50 -0.66
CA ALA A 109 -4.27 9.83 -0.98
C ALA A 109 -4.49 9.72 -2.50
N ALA A 110 -5.29 8.75 -2.93
CA ALA A 110 -5.74 8.66 -4.31
C ALA A 110 -6.80 9.74 -4.58
N GLN A 111 -6.68 10.47 -5.69
CA GLN A 111 -7.55 11.62 -6.01
C GLN A 111 -8.44 11.37 -7.24
N GLY A 112 -8.91 10.13 -7.41
CA GLY A 112 -9.69 9.75 -8.59
C GLY A 112 -8.85 9.89 -9.87
N ASP A 113 -9.24 10.82 -10.74
CA ASP A 113 -8.56 11.09 -12.02
C ASP A 113 -7.31 11.98 -11.87
N LEU A 114 -7.07 12.55 -10.69
CA LEU A 114 -5.89 13.36 -10.42
C LEU A 114 -4.73 12.51 -9.87
N PRO A 115 -3.47 12.89 -10.12
CA PRO A 115 -2.33 12.17 -9.57
C PRO A 115 -2.38 12.20 -8.04
N GLY A 116 -2.20 11.04 -7.41
CA GLY A 116 -2.31 10.92 -5.96
C GLY A 116 -1.27 11.77 -5.21
N THR A 117 -1.58 12.09 -3.96
CA THR A 117 -0.80 12.99 -3.11
C THR A 117 -0.23 12.24 -1.92
N LEU A 118 1.05 12.43 -1.64
CA LEU A 118 1.70 11.98 -0.41
C LEU A 118 1.32 12.93 0.72
N VAL A 119 0.95 12.38 1.88
CA VAL A 119 0.57 13.16 3.06
C VAL A 119 1.35 12.66 4.26
N ALA A 120 1.95 13.57 5.00
CA ALA A 120 2.63 13.33 6.27
C ALA A 120 1.97 14.15 7.37
N ARG A 121 1.27 13.49 8.29
CA ARG A 121 0.48 14.15 9.34
C ARG A 121 1.18 14.08 10.69
N TYR A 122 1.25 15.19 11.40
CA TYR A 122 1.97 15.31 12.68
C TYR A 122 1.12 15.90 13.82
N GLY A 123 -0.18 16.08 13.60
CA GLY A 123 -1.10 16.60 14.61
C GLY A 123 -2.58 16.42 14.26
N ASN A 124 -3.45 16.90 15.14
CA ASN A 124 -4.91 16.74 15.03
C ASN A 124 -5.62 17.97 14.45
N SER A 125 -4.93 19.11 14.29
CA SER A 125 -5.50 20.28 13.63
C SER A 125 -5.64 20.05 12.12
N GLY A 126 -6.55 20.79 11.49
CA GLY A 126 -6.72 20.75 10.03
C GLY A 126 -5.50 21.25 9.24
N ALA A 127 -4.52 21.88 9.89
CA ALA A 127 -3.28 22.36 9.27
C ALA A 127 -2.05 21.53 9.66
N ASP A 128 -2.20 20.51 10.52
CA ASP A 128 -1.07 19.74 11.06
C ASP A 128 -0.65 18.61 10.11
N TYR A 129 -0.43 18.94 8.84
CA TYR A 129 0.06 18.01 7.85
C TYR A 129 0.92 18.73 6.80
N GLU A 130 1.83 17.97 6.21
CA GLU A 130 2.55 18.33 4.99
C GLU A 130 2.02 17.42 3.86
N SER A 131 1.85 17.97 2.65
CA SER A 131 1.47 17.17 1.49
C SER A 131 2.25 17.55 0.23
N ALA A 132 2.54 16.56 -0.59
CA ALA A 132 3.26 16.73 -1.86
C ALA A 132 2.66 15.81 -2.93
N ASN A 133 2.43 16.36 -4.13
CA ASN A 133 2.11 15.54 -5.28
C ASN A 133 3.41 15.14 -6.00
N PRO A 134 3.84 13.86 -5.92
CA PRO A 134 5.12 13.45 -6.49
C PRO A 134 5.18 13.58 -8.02
N TRP A 135 4.04 13.73 -8.70
CA TRP A 135 3.96 13.93 -10.15
C TRP A 135 4.13 15.39 -10.58
N LEU A 136 4.02 16.32 -9.63
CA LEU A 136 4.15 17.77 -9.88
C LEU A 136 5.46 18.34 -9.37
N LEU A 137 6.23 17.56 -8.60
CA LEU A 137 7.54 17.99 -8.09
C LEU A 137 8.66 17.61 -9.05
N SER A 138 9.60 18.53 -9.27
CA SER A 138 10.89 18.18 -9.85
C SER A 138 11.71 17.31 -8.87
N TRP A 139 12.67 16.55 -9.38
CA TRP A 139 13.58 15.76 -8.52
C TRP A 139 14.34 16.61 -7.51
N GLU A 140 14.65 17.87 -7.85
CA GLU A 140 15.28 18.84 -6.93
C GLU A 140 14.32 19.23 -5.80
N GLN A 141 13.05 19.49 -6.10
CA GLN A 141 12.04 19.79 -5.08
C GLN A 141 11.75 18.58 -4.18
N VAL A 142 11.82 17.36 -4.72
CA VAL A 142 11.78 16.15 -3.90
C VAL A 142 13.01 16.09 -3.00
N ALA A 143 14.21 16.35 -3.50
CA ALA A 143 15.45 16.30 -2.69
C ALA A 143 15.46 17.32 -1.55
N GLU A 144 14.85 18.49 -1.74
CA GLU A 144 14.71 19.54 -0.71
C GLU A 144 13.56 19.28 0.27
N SER A 145 12.67 18.31 -0.03
CA SER A 145 11.57 17.94 0.87
C SER A 145 12.07 17.22 2.13
N GLY A 146 11.28 17.30 3.21
CA GLY A 146 11.63 16.65 4.48
C GLY A 146 11.76 15.12 4.37
N ALA A 147 12.56 14.51 5.25
CA ALA A 147 12.82 13.07 5.24
C ALA A 147 11.56 12.18 5.23
N HIS A 148 10.47 12.67 5.82
CA HIS A 148 9.17 12.00 5.83
C HIS A 148 8.57 11.86 4.41
N PHE A 149 8.85 12.78 3.48
CA PHE A 149 8.39 12.67 2.10
C PHE A 149 9.20 11.68 1.29
N HIS A 150 10.52 11.63 1.48
CA HIS A 150 11.35 10.61 0.86
C HIS A 150 10.89 9.22 1.30
N GLU A 151 10.60 9.08 2.60
CA GLU A 151 10.09 7.84 3.14
C GLU A 151 8.69 7.51 2.59
N ALA A 152 7.77 8.47 2.57
CA ALA A 152 6.45 8.27 1.98
C ALA A 152 6.54 7.87 0.49
N LEU A 153 7.40 8.52 -0.29
CA LEU A 153 7.63 8.20 -1.71
C LEU A 153 8.19 6.79 -1.89
N ARG A 154 9.21 6.43 -1.10
CA ARG A 154 9.81 5.09 -1.12
C ARG A 154 8.76 4.02 -0.83
N ARG A 155 7.95 4.22 0.21
CA ARG A 155 6.89 3.30 0.62
C ARG A 155 5.77 3.18 -0.41
N ALA A 156 5.34 4.29 -0.99
CA ALA A 156 4.33 4.30 -2.04
C ALA A 156 4.79 3.54 -3.29
N LYS A 157 6.06 3.68 -3.70
CA LYS A 157 6.67 2.88 -4.78
C LYS A 157 6.71 1.39 -4.45
N THR A 158 7.15 1.03 -3.24
CA THR A 158 7.19 -0.38 -2.80
C THR A 158 5.80 -1.01 -2.79
N LEU A 159 4.75 -0.23 -2.49
CA LEU A 159 3.37 -0.71 -2.50
C LEU A 159 2.71 -0.71 -3.90
N GLY A 160 3.42 -0.27 -4.94
CA GLY A 160 2.88 -0.18 -6.31
C GLY A 160 1.80 0.89 -6.48
N CYS A 161 1.81 1.93 -5.64
CA CYS A 161 0.82 3.01 -5.67
C CYS A 161 1.15 4.09 -6.71
N ILE A 162 2.43 4.20 -7.06
CA ILE A 162 3.01 5.18 -7.98
C ILE A 162 4.13 4.55 -8.81
#